data_AF-A0A958LJ60-F1
#
_entry.id   AF-A0A958LJ60-F1
#
_cell.length_a   1.000
_cell.length_b   1.000
_cell.length_c   1.000
_cell.angle_alpha   90.00
_cell.angle_beta   90.00
_cell.angle_gamma   90.00
#
_symmetry.space_group_name_H-M   'P 1'
#
loop_
_entity.id
_entity.type
_entity.pdbx_description
1 polymer ?
#
loop_
_entity_poly.entity_id
_entity_poly.type
_entity_poly.pdbx_seq_one_letter_code
_entity_poly.pdbx_strand_id
1 'polypeptide(L)'
;MSTDKIVHGFNINIIRWLHLYTHTGMGLAISPAEWNIPSWKGMDMRSRGKSENPDHTKQVAALNRVIGQLEAVKKMMIDRKYCPDIIHQIRAARGGLVSAEVMVLATHISNCVRDAIQSGDEVVIEEKAQEVSKYVKGLVV
;
A
#
# COMPACT_ATOMS: atom_id res chain seq x y z
N MET A 1 -39.54 -9.58 -6.67
CA MET A 1 -38.87 -9.70 -7.97
C MET A 1 -37.62 -8.84 -7.92
N SER A 2 -36.46 -9.46 -7.69
CA SER A 2 -35.43 -9.76 -8.71
C SER A 2 -34.70 -8.47 -9.08
N THR A 3 -33.46 -8.25 -8.71
CA THR A 3 -32.22 -9.02 -8.95
C THR A 3 -31.15 -8.58 -7.95
N ASP A 4 -30.21 -9.45 -7.58
CA ASP A 4 -28.79 -9.07 -7.42
C ASP A 4 -27.94 -10.33 -7.21
N LYS A 5 -27.60 -10.93 -8.35
CA LYS A 5 -26.43 -11.78 -8.47
C LYS A 5 -25.23 -10.86 -8.72
N ILE A 6 -24.04 -11.31 -8.30
CA ILE A 6 -22.69 -10.77 -8.56
C ILE A 6 -22.06 -10.04 -7.34
N VAL A 7 -21.83 -10.76 -6.24
CA VAL A 7 -20.65 -10.53 -5.35
C VAL A 7 -20.33 -11.78 -4.52
N HIS A 8 -19.94 -12.89 -5.17
CA HIS A 8 -19.28 -13.99 -4.45
C HIS A 8 -18.23 -14.65 -5.35
N GLY A 9 -17.03 -14.07 -5.36
CA GLY A 9 -15.87 -14.54 -6.15
C GLY A 9 -14.64 -14.83 -5.29
N PHE A 10 -14.80 -15.40 -4.09
CA PHE A 10 -13.70 -16.04 -3.37
C PHE A 10 -14.05 -17.51 -3.13
N ASN A 11 -13.27 -18.40 -3.74
CA ASN A 11 -13.52 -19.83 -3.76
C ASN A 11 -13.25 -20.45 -2.37
N ILE A 12 -14.31 -20.77 -1.63
CA ILE A 12 -14.29 -21.43 -0.32
C ILE A 12 -13.49 -22.74 -0.27
N ASN A 13 -13.20 -23.36 -1.43
CA ASN A 13 -12.42 -24.60 -1.49
C ASN A 13 -10.94 -24.42 -1.15
N ILE A 14 -10.36 -23.22 -1.31
CA ILE A 14 -8.94 -22.97 -0.97
C ILE A 14 -8.73 -22.99 0.56
N ILE A 15 -9.68 -22.44 1.32
CA ILE A 15 -9.65 -22.45 2.80
C ILE A 15 -9.80 -23.89 3.32
N ARG A 16 -10.64 -24.69 2.66
CA ARG A 16 -10.83 -26.11 3.01
C ARG A 16 -9.60 -26.97 2.67
N TRP A 17 -8.83 -26.59 1.65
CA TRP A 17 -7.59 -27.29 1.25
C TRP A 17 -6.45 -27.08 2.26
N LEU A 18 -6.30 -25.86 2.80
CA LEU A 18 -5.30 -25.55 3.85
C LEU A 18 -5.56 -26.30 5.18
N HIS A 19 -6.82 -26.59 5.49
CA HIS A 19 -7.22 -27.26 6.74
C HIS A 19 -6.97 -28.78 6.75
N LEU A 20 -6.73 -29.39 5.59
CA LEU A 20 -6.44 -30.83 5.46
C LEU A 20 -4.93 -31.15 5.48
N TYR A 21 -4.06 -30.15 5.30
CA TYR A 21 -2.61 -30.33 5.23
C TYR A 21 -1.90 -30.34 6.61
N THR A 22 -2.64 -30.13 7.71
CA THR A 22 -2.09 -30.06 9.08
C THR A 22 -2.20 -31.36 9.87
N HIS A 23 -2.67 -32.46 9.27
CA HIS A 23 -2.95 -33.72 9.99
C HIS A 23 -1.93 -34.87 9.77
N THR A 24 -0.66 -34.58 9.49
CA THR A 24 0.42 -35.56 9.68
C THR A 24 1.56 -34.99 10.53
N GLY A 25 1.43 -35.16 11.84
CA GLY A 25 2.56 -35.49 12.71
C GLY A 25 3.48 -34.35 13.18
N MET A 26 3.08 -33.63 14.23
CA MET A 26 3.87 -33.46 15.46
C MET A 26 3.04 -32.62 16.45
N GLY A 27 2.81 -33.18 17.64
CA GLY A 27 1.93 -32.61 18.63
C GLY A 27 2.51 -31.37 19.30
N LEU A 28 1.73 -30.30 19.30
CA LEU A 28 1.61 -29.39 20.43
C LEU A 28 0.11 -29.24 20.70
N ALA A 29 -0.33 -29.81 21.82
CA ALA A 29 -1.70 -29.69 22.30
C ALA A 29 -1.92 -28.24 22.76
N ILE A 30 -2.44 -27.40 21.87
CA ILE A 30 -2.97 -26.09 22.25
C ILE A 30 -4.40 -26.33 22.73
N SER A 31 -4.64 -26.09 24.02
CA SER A 31 -5.96 -26.15 24.65
C SER A 31 -6.95 -25.24 23.91
N PRO A 32 -8.20 -25.68 23.65
CA PRO A 32 -9.22 -24.87 22.98
C PRO A 32 -9.61 -23.54 23.69
N ALA A 33 -9.13 -23.29 24.91
CA ALA A 33 -9.60 -22.22 25.78
C ALA A 33 -8.88 -20.85 25.63
N GLU A 34 -7.92 -20.70 24.71
CA GLU A 34 -7.11 -19.46 24.61
C GLU A 34 -7.34 -18.64 23.32
N TRP A 35 -8.30 -19.01 22.47
CA TRP A 35 -8.71 -18.16 21.36
C TRP A 35 -9.56 -16.99 21.87
N ASN A 36 -8.89 -15.91 22.28
CA ASN A 36 -9.53 -14.61 22.44
C ASN A 36 -9.93 -14.06 21.07
N ILE A 37 -11.09 -14.49 20.56
CA ILE A 37 -11.70 -13.95 19.35
C ILE A 37 -12.31 -12.59 19.75
N PRO A 38 -11.82 -11.44 19.28
CA PRO A 38 -12.44 -10.16 19.60
C PRO A 38 -13.88 -10.19 19.12
N SER A 39 -14.84 -9.74 19.94
CA SER A 39 -16.25 -9.67 19.52
C SER A 39 -16.39 -8.63 18.41
N TRP A 40 -17.01 -8.98 17.28
CA TRP A 40 -17.20 -8.04 16.14
C TRP A 40 -18.38 -7.09 16.39
N LYS A 41 -18.74 -6.91 17.66
CA LYS A 41 -19.84 -6.08 18.16
C LYS A 41 -19.39 -4.62 18.15
N GLY A 42 -19.14 -4.11 16.96
CA GLY A 42 -18.60 -2.76 16.74
C GLY A 42 -18.18 -2.45 15.31
N MET A 43 -18.28 -3.38 14.34
CA MET A 43 -18.12 -3.02 12.92
C MET A 43 -19.36 -2.27 12.44
N ASP A 44 -19.34 -0.96 12.64
CA ASP A 44 -20.19 0.00 11.94
C ASP A 44 -19.97 -0.16 10.42
N MET A 45 -21.01 -0.61 9.71
CA MET A 45 -21.04 -0.68 8.24
C MET A 45 -21.69 0.57 7.60
N ARG A 46 -21.78 1.70 8.31
CA ARG A 46 -22.45 2.93 7.85
C ARG A 46 -21.67 4.19 8.22
N SER A 47 -20.54 4.41 7.56
CA SER A 47 -19.98 5.75 7.40
C SER A 47 -18.94 5.83 6.27
N ARG A 48 -19.30 5.48 5.03
CA ARG A 48 -18.55 6.00 3.86
C ARG A 48 -18.97 7.44 3.58
N GLY A 49 -18.65 8.32 4.52
CA GLY A 49 -18.65 9.77 4.32
C GLY A 49 -17.42 10.18 3.49
N LYS A 50 -17.54 11.28 2.73
CA LYS A 50 -16.51 12.02 1.97
C LYS A 50 -15.15 11.32 1.86
N SER A 51 -14.72 11.01 0.63
CA SER A 51 -13.41 10.42 0.31
C SER A 51 -12.28 11.04 1.16
N GLU A 52 -11.95 10.38 2.27
CA GLU A 52 -10.77 10.75 3.05
C GLU A 52 -9.54 10.43 2.21
N ASN A 53 -8.53 11.29 2.30
CA ASN A 53 -7.27 11.01 1.62
C ASN A 53 -6.71 9.67 2.14
N PRO A 54 -6.12 8.83 1.28
CA PRO A 54 -5.58 7.54 1.69
C PRO A 54 -4.54 7.65 2.81
N ASP A 55 -4.47 6.63 3.66
CA ASP A 55 -3.39 6.51 4.66
C ASP A 55 -2.03 6.34 3.97
N HIS A 56 -1.07 7.15 4.41
CA HIS A 56 0.30 7.18 3.90
C HIS A 56 1.37 6.85 4.96
N THR A 57 0.99 6.27 6.10
CA THR A 57 1.92 5.93 7.20
C THR A 57 3.11 5.08 6.73
N LYS A 58 2.91 4.16 5.77
CA LYS A 58 4.00 3.34 5.19
C LYS A 58 4.96 4.16 4.33
N GLN A 59 4.45 5.13 3.57
CA GLN A 59 5.22 6.03 2.71
C GLN A 59 6.02 7.01 3.57
N VAL A 60 5.46 7.48 4.69
CA VAL A 60 6.18 8.31 5.67
C VAL A 60 7.42 7.58 6.19
N ALA A 61 7.33 6.28 6.49
CA ALA A 61 8.50 5.50 6.90
C ALA A 61 9.59 5.42 5.80
N ALA A 62 9.20 5.34 4.52
CA ALA A 62 10.15 5.41 3.41
C ALA A 62 10.78 6.80 3.29
N LEU A 63 9.98 7.87 3.40
CA LEU A 63 10.46 9.24 3.36
C LEU A 63 11.45 9.55 4.50
N ASN A 64 11.19 9.04 5.70
CA ASN A 64 12.12 9.19 6.84
C ASN A 64 13.51 8.60 6.55
N ARG A 65 13.60 7.51 5.78
CA ARG A 65 14.90 6.94 5.37
C ARG A 65 15.63 7.88 4.43
N VAL A 66 14.92 8.49 3.47
CA VAL A 66 15.49 9.49 2.56
C VAL A 66 15.97 10.72 3.33
N ILE A 67 15.20 11.21 4.31
CA ILE A 67 15.62 12.33 5.16
C ILE A 67 16.94 11.99 5.87
N GLY A 68 17.07 10.76 6.41
CA GLY A 68 18.34 10.29 6.99
C GLY A 68 19.50 10.28 6.00
N GLN A 69 19.27 9.88 4.75
CA GLN A 69 20.28 9.93 3.68
C GLN A 69 20.69 11.38 3.37
N LEU A 70 19.75 12.31 3.33
CA LEU A 70 20.02 13.73 3.07
C LEU A 70 20.83 14.38 4.21
N GLU A 71 20.53 14.05 5.47
CA GLU A 71 21.34 14.50 6.61
C GLU A 71 22.77 13.93 6.55
N ALA A 72 22.94 12.67 6.11
CA ALA A 72 24.25 12.10 5.86
C ALA A 72 25.02 12.83 4.75
N VAL A 73 24.37 13.14 3.62
CA VAL A 73 24.95 13.94 2.52
C VAL A 73 25.40 15.30 3.02
N LYS A 74 24.55 16.01 3.78
CA LYS A 74 24.88 17.30 4.39
C LYS A 74 26.12 17.21 5.28
N LYS A 75 26.22 16.16 6.11
CA LYS A 75 27.42 15.91 6.92
C LYS A 75 28.66 15.68 6.05
N MET A 76 28.56 14.92 4.96
CA MET A 76 29.69 14.70 4.05
C MET A 76 30.21 16.01 3.44
N MET A 77 29.32 16.96 3.13
CA MET A 77 29.70 18.29 2.63
C MET A 77 30.43 19.12 3.69
N ILE A 78 29.91 19.14 4.92
CA ILE A 78 30.54 19.82 6.06
C ILE A 78 31.93 19.24 6.33
N ASP A 79 32.05 17.91 6.30
CA ASP A 79 33.30 17.17 6.52
C ASP A 79 34.25 17.21 5.30
N ARG A 80 33.89 17.94 4.23
CA ARG A 80 34.67 18.09 2.99
C ARG A 80 35.09 16.75 2.38
N LYS A 81 34.17 15.79 2.34
CA LYS A 81 34.38 14.47 1.72
C LYS A 81 34.58 14.58 0.20
N TYR A 82 35.12 13.52 -0.38
CA TYR A 82 35.42 13.46 -1.82
C TYR A 82 34.15 13.63 -2.66
N CYS A 83 34.18 14.55 -3.63
CA CYS A 83 32.99 14.98 -4.36
C CYS A 83 32.24 13.83 -5.05
N PRO A 84 32.90 12.87 -5.73
CA PRO A 84 32.21 11.71 -6.31
C PRO A 84 31.40 10.89 -5.31
N ASP A 85 31.86 10.73 -4.07
CA ASP A 85 31.13 9.99 -3.04
C ASP A 85 29.86 10.74 -2.61
N ILE A 86 29.94 12.07 -2.49
CA ILE A 86 28.79 12.93 -2.21
C ILE A 86 27.76 12.81 -3.34
N ILE A 87 28.20 12.86 -4.60
CA ILE A 87 27.34 12.67 -5.77
C ILE A 87 26.68 11.29 -5.76
N HIS A 88 27.42 10.24 -5.41
CA HIS A 88 26.88 8.89 -5.30
C HIS A 88 25.77 8.80 -4.24
N GLN A 89 25.98 9.41 -3.07
CA GLN A 89 24.97 9.43 -2.01
C GLN A 89 23.75 10.28 -2.36
N ILE A 90 23.91 11.39 -3.07
CA ILE A 90 22.79 12.16 -3.61
C ILE A 90 21.95 11.31 -4.58
N ARG A 91 22.59 10.53 -5.45
CA ARG A 91 21.88 9.62 -6.37
C ARG A 91 21.13 8.52 -5.60
N ALA A 92 21.70 7.99 -4.53
CA ALA A 92 21.02 7.03 -3.65
C ALA A 92 19.77 7.66 -3.00
N ALA A 93 19.88 8.89 -2.48
CA ALA A 93 18.75 9.62 -1.92
C ALA A 93 17.66 9.92 -2.97
N ARG A 94 18.05 10.30 -4.18
CA ARG A 94 17.13 10.49 -5.32
C ARG A 94 16.38 9.19 -5.64
N GLY A 95 17.07 8.04 -5.68
CA GLY A 95 16.41 6.74 -5.86
C GLY A 95 15.38 6.44 -4.77
N GLY A 96 15.69 6.78 -3.51
CA GLY A 96 14.75 6.68 -2.40
C GLY A 96 13.52 7.59 -2.56
N LEU A 97 13.70 8.83 -3.05
CA LEU A 97 12.59 9.75 -3.36
C LEU A 97 11.68 9.18 -4.45
N VAL A 98 12.26 8.69 -5.54
CA VAL A 98 11.49 8.05 -6.64
C VAL A 98 10.71 6.86 -6.10
N SER A 99 11.31 6.04 -5.23
CA SER A 99 10.59 4.92 -4.60
C SER A 99 9.41 5.39 -3.74
N ALA A 100 9.56 6.47 -2.97
CA ALA A 100 8.47 7.02 -2.16
C ALA A 100 7.34 7.57 -3.04
N GLU A 101 7.68 8.25 -4.14
CA GLU A 101 6.72 8.76 -5.13
C GLU A 101 5.91 7.62 -5.76
N VAL A 102 6.56 6.54 -6.20
CA VAL A 102 5.90 5.35 -6.74
C VAL A 102 4.95 4.72 -5.71
N MET A 103 5.33 4.67 -4.43
CA MET A 103 4.45 4.15 -3.39
C MET A 103 3.22 5.02 -3.15
N VAL A 104 3.34 6.35 -3.25
CA VAL A 104 2.18 7.26 -3.16
C VAL A 104 1.26 7.05 -4.36
N LEU A 105 1.83 6.97 -5.58
CA LEU A 105 1.07 6.73 -6.80
C LEU A 105 0.33 5.38 -6.76
N ALA A 106 0.98 4.32 -6.27
CA ALA A 106 0.35 3.01 -6.09
C ALA A 106 -0.84 3.06 -5.13
N THR A 107 -0.75 3.85 -4.05
CA THR A 107 -1.86 4.08 -3.13
C THR A 107 -2.99 4.87 -3.76
N HIS A 108 -2.69 5.87 -4.60
CA HIS A 108 -3.72 6.60 -5.36
C HIS A 108 -4.47 5.66 -6.32
N ILE A 109 -3.76 4.82 -7.08
CA ILE A 109 -4.39 3.83 -7.98
C ILE A 109 -5.27 2.86 -7.20
N SER A 110 -4.76 2.35 -6.06
CA SER A 110 -5.47 1.34 -5.26
C SER A 110 -6.73 1.87 -4.57
N ASN A 111 -6.88 3.19 -4.42
CA ASN A 111 -8.05 3.82 -3.80
C ASN A 111 -8.84 4.64 -4.81
N CYS A 112 -8.33 5.78 -5.26
CA CYS A 112 -9.08 6.74 -6.09
C CYS A 112 -9.47 6.16 -7.45
N VAL A 113 -8.54 5.50 -8.15
CA VAL A 113 -8.83 4.87 -9.46
C VAL A 113 -9.75 3.67 -9.28
N ARG A 114 -9.51 2.84 -8.26
CA ARG A 114 -10.40 1.70 -7.94
C ARG A 114 -11.83 2.16 -7.68
N ASP A 115 -12.00 3.21 -6.87
CA ASP A 115 -13.31 3.72 -6.48
C ASP A 115 -14.03 4.36 -7.69
N ALA A 116 -13.29 5.01 -8.59
CA ALA A 116 -13.82 5.48 -9.88
C ALA A 116 -14.28 4.32 -10.78
N ILE A 117 -13.50 3.24 -10.88
CA ILE A 117 -13.93 2.04 -11.64
C ILE A 117 -15.19 1.42 -11.02
N GLN A 118 -15.28 1.40 -9.69
CA GLN A 118 -16.45 0.87 -8.98
C GLN A 118 -17.70 1.73 -9.12
N SER A 119 -17.57 3.04 -9.40
CA SER A 119 -18.73 3.90 -9.65
C SER A 119 -19.37 3.62 -11.01
N GLY A 120 -18.61 3.10 -11.97
CA GLY A 120 -19.06 2.86 -13.34
C GLY A 120 -19.26 4.13 -14.18
N ASP A 121 -18.82 5.29 -13.67
CA ASP A 121 -18.90 6.56 -14.39
C ASP A 121 -17.66 6.73 -15.27
N GLU A 122 -17.85 6.56 -16.58
CA GLU A 122 -16.77 6.64 -17.58
C GLU A 122 -16.02 7.98 -17.56
N VAL A 123 -16.72 9.08 -17.24
CA VAL A 123 -16.10 10.41 -17.18
C VAL A 123 -15.13 10.48 -15.99
N VAL A 124 -15.54 9.95 -14.84
CA VAL A 124 -14.70 9.91 -13.63
C VAL A 124 -13.53 8.94 -13.80
N ILE A 125 -13.75 7.81 -14.49
CA ILE A 125 -12.69 6.85 -14.80
C ILE A 125 -11.62 7.51 -15.69
N GLU A 126 -12.03 8.16 -16.77
CA GLU A 126 -11.10 8.85 -17.68
C GLU A 126 -10.35 9.98 -16.97
N GLU A 127 -11.02 10.78 -16.13
CA GLU A 127 -10.37 11.81 -15.33
C GLU A 127 -9.24 11.23 -14.45
N LYS A 128 -9.52 10.15 -13.72
CA LYS A 128 -8.52 9.51 -12.84
C LYS A 128 -7.41 8.80 -13.62
N ALA A 129 -7.71 8.25 -14.80
CA ALA A 129 -6.68 7.70 -15.67
C ALA A 129 -5.72 8.79 -16.20
N GLN A 130 -6.25 9.95 -16.56
CA GLN A 130 -5.46 11.10 -17.00
C GLN A 130 -4.56 11.66 -15.88
N GLU A 131 -5.06 11.71 -14.64
CA GLU A 131 -4.25 12.08 -13.46
C GLU A 131 -3.04 11.15 -13.32
N VAL A 132 -3.23 9.83 -13.38
CA VAL A 132 -2.13 8.85 -13.29
C VAL A 132 -1.11 9.06 -14.42
N SER A 133 -1.58 9.21 -15.66
CA SER A 133 -0.72 9.42 -16.84
C SER A 133 0.19 10.64 -16.69
N LYS A 134 -0.31 11.71 -16.06
CA LYS A 134 0.48 12.93 -15.78
C LYS A 134 1.69 12.64 -14.87
N TYR A 135 1.51 11.84 -13.82
CA TYR A 135 2.57 11.56 -12.84
C TYR A 135 3.55 10.49 -13.34
N VAL A 136 3.10 9.51 -14.11
CA VAL A 136 3.99 8.48 -14.69
C VAL A 136 5.06 9.08 -15.59
N LYS A 137 4.73 10.12 -16.38
CA LYS A 137 5.71 10.80 -17.25
C LYS A 137 6.85 11.47 -16.48
N GLY A 138 6.60 11.91 -15.24
CA GLY A 138 7.61 12.55 -14.39
C GLY A 138 8.58 11.59 -13.71
N LEU A 139 8.22 10.29 -13.63
CA LEU A 139 9.03 9.26 -12.97
C LEU A 139 10.19 8.74 -13.84
N VAL A 140 10.12 8.93 -15.15
CA VAL A 140 11.15 8.50 -16.11
C VAL A 140 12.09 9.69 -16.37
N VAL A 141 13.14 9.82 -15.54
CA VAL A 141 14.18 10.85 -15.68
C VAL A 141 15.58 10.23 -15.75
#